data_AF-A0A8B3CU50-F1
#
_entry.id   AF-A0A8B3CU50-F1
#
_cell.length_a   1.000
_cell.length_b   1.000
_cell.length_c   1.000
_cell.angle_alpha   90.00
_cell.angle_beta   90.00
_cell.angle_gamma   90.00
#
_symmetry.space_group_name_H-M   'P 1'
#
loop_
_entity.id
_entity.type
_entity.pdbx_description
1 polymer ?
#
loop_
_entity_poly.entity_id
_entity_poly.type
_entity_poly.pdbx_seq_one_letter_code
_entity_poly.pdbx_strand_id
1 'polypeptide(L)'
;MKKSKTGLVFLLALTMFLSACKKDKDDNTATAALLFLLDQTSGNCAVVTRTSSTLFTANLTVIPKGGCNQATITGSSLAANTLLTQANYDAAQTLATSLGCTANTKTALTTAKNAVNTSATAQSTFDTNAEKTRYFPIADLRVEGIVALNTALSPLGFSQAEVLALNLLSVDLLKALTPITYLSTAATGAGDAACLTAVGNKIATDYAGVYTYDQTATTKAKITKLAQAQCTYGSGAAVTSTCATLNTQF
;
A
#
# COMPACT_ATOMS: atom_id res chain seq x y z
N MET A 1 16.53 13.50 -13.15
CA MET A 1 15.67 14.53 -12.50
C MET A 1 14.69 15.12 -13.52
N LYS A 2 13.47 14.57 -13.62
CA LYS A 2 12.34 15.10 -14.44
C LYS A 2 11.06 14.37 -13.99
N LYS A 3 10.66 14.50 -12.73
CA LYS A 3 9.42 13.90 -12.20
C LYS A 3 8.57 14.81 -11.30
N SER A 4 9.04 15.99 -10.90
CA SER A 4 8.21 16.92 -10.09
C SER A 4 7.39 17.92 -10.91
N LYS A 5 7.63 18.06 -12.22
CA LYS A 5 6.97 19.09 -13.03
C LYS A 5 5.54 18.72 -13.43
N THR A 6 5.22 17.44 -13.56
CA THR A 6 3.90 17.00 -14.06
C THR A 6 2.78 17.19 -13.04
N GLY A 7 3.05 16.97 -11.74
CA GLY A 7 2.08 17.23 -10.66
C GLY A 7 1.80 18.71 -10.46
N LEU A 8 2.84 19.55 -10.54
CA LEU A 8 2.70 21.01 -10.44
C LEU A 8 1.90 21.59 -11.63
N VAL A 9 2.14 21.09 -12.84
CA VAL A 9 1.40 21.48 -14.06
C VAL A 9 -0.07 21.04 -13.99
N PHE A 10 -0.36 19.86 -13.44
CA PHE A 10 -1.74 19.43 -13.21
C PHE A 10 -2.46 20.29 -12.16
N LEU A 11 -1.79 20.65 -11.06
CA LEU A 11 -2.33 21.61 -10.07
C LEU A 11 -2.57 23.00 -10.66
N LEU A 12 -1.65 23.51 -11.49
CA LEU A 12 -1.77 24.80 -12.18
C LEU A 12 -2.88 24.80 -13.22
N ALA A 13 -3.07 23.70 -13.95
CA ALA A 13 -4.18 23.55 -14.88
C ALA A 13 -5.52 23.46 -14.13
N LEU A 14 -5.58 22.70 -13.04
CA LEU A 14 -6.80 22.55 -12.24
C LEU A 14 -7.23 23.86 -11.55
N THR A 15 -6.27 24.66 -11.07
CA THR A 15 -6.53 26.00 -10.52
C THR A 15 -7.01 26.97 -11.59
N MET A 16 -6.45 26.93 -12.80
CA MET A 16 -6.97 27.71 -13.93
C MET A 16 -8.39 27.30 -14.31
N PHE A 17 -8.71 26.00 -14.37
CA PHE A 17 -10.06 25.51 -14.66
C PHE A 17 -11.08 25.88 -13.56
N LEU A 18 -10.71 25.76 -12.27
CA LEU A 18 -11.57 26.16 -11.15
C LEU A 18 -11.79 27.68 -11.08
N SER A 19 -10.80 28.47 -11.52
CA SER A 19 -10.94 29.93 -11.63
C SER A 19 -11.76 30.38 -12.84
N ALA A 20 -11.73 29.64 -13.94
CA ALA A 20 -12.51 29.93 -15.16
C ALA A 20 -14.00 29.57 -15.04
N CYS A 21 -14.36 28.68 -14.10
CA CYS A 21 -15.75 28.32 -13.79
C CYS A 21 -16.41 29.22 -12.72
N LYS A 22 -15.83 30.38 -12.37
CA LYS A 22 -16.46 31.34 -11.47
C LYS A 22 -17.40 32.27 -12.22
N LYS A 23 -18.69 32.17 -11.94
CA LYS A 23 -19.66 33.22 -12.24
C LYS A 23 -19.84 34.22 -11.09
N ASP A 24 -19.42 33.90 -9.86
CA ASP A 24 -19.56 34.80 -8.71
C ASP A 24 -18.40 34.67 -7.70
N LYS A 25 -18.23 35.74 -6.91
CA LYS A 25 -17.07 36.10 -6.06
C LYS A 25 -16.86 35.22 -4.81
N ASP A 26 -16.56 33.93 -4.96
CA ASP A 26 -16.13 33.11 -3.81
C ASP A 26 -14.75 32.47 -4.02
N ASP A 27 -13.71 33.19 -3.61
CA ASP A 27 -12.31 32.71 -3.54
C ASP A 27 -12.09 31.54 -2.59
N ASN A 28 -13.03 31.31 -1.68
CA ASN A 28 -12.95 30.26 -0.67
C ASN A 28 -13.23 28.86 -1.24
N THR A 29 -14.10 28.71 -2.25
CA THR A 29 -14.50 27.38 -2.76
C THR A 29 -13.38 26.71 -3.55
N ALA A 30 -12.66 27.46 -4.40
CA ALA A 30 -11.53 26.92 -5.15
C ALA A 30 -10.35 26.58 -4.22
N THR A 31 -10.10 27.42 -3.21
CA THR A 31 -9.06 27.19 -2.20
C THR A 31 -9.41 25.99 -1.32
N ALA A 32 -10.66 25.84 -0.89
CA ALA A 32 -11.13 24.69 -0.14
C ALA A 32 -11.06 23.39 -0.95
N ALA A 33 -11.43 23.42 -2.23
CA ALA A 33 -11.30 22.27 -3.12
C ALA A 33 -9.82 21.86 -3.31
N LEU A 34 -8.90 22.81 -3.43
CA LEU A 34 -7.47 22.55 -3.54
C LEU A 34 -6.90 21.98 -2.23
N LEU A 35 -7.27 22.55 -1.09
CA LEU A 35 -6.89 22.06 0.23
C LEU A 35 -7.42 20.64 0.47
N PHE A 36 -8.65 20.36 0.05
CA PHE A 36 -9.23 19.02 0.10
C PHE A 36 -8.44 18.05 -0.77
N LEU A 37 -8.13 18.41 -2.03
CA LEU A 37 -7.31 17.55 -2.90
C LEU A 37 -5.91 17.31 -2.34
N LEU A 38 -5.28 18.34 -1.77
CA LEU A 38 -4.00 18.21 -1.09
C LEU A 38 -4.11 17.28 0.12
N ASP A 39 -5.15 17.43 0.95
CA ASP A 39 -5.38 16.52 2.08
C ASP A 39 -5.58 15.07 1.60
N GLN A 40 -6.43 14.83 0.61
CA GLN A 40 -6.73 13.49 0.08
C GLN A 40 -5.53 12.81 -0.61
N THR A 41 -4.64 13.59 -1.22
CA THR A 41 -3.40 13.07 -1.85
C THR A 41 -2.22 13.01 -0.90
N SER A 42 -2.34 13.64 0.28
CA SER A 42 -1.38 13.57 1.36
C SER A 42 -1.70 12.45 2.35
N GLY A 43 -0.82 12.31 3.34
CA GLY A 43 -0.93 11.34 4.41
C GLY A 43 -0.90 9.89 3.94
N ASN A 44 -1.32 9.01 4.82
CA ASN A 44 -1.16 7.58 4.67
C ASN A 44 -2.41 6.83 5.14
N CYS A 45 -2.40 5.51 5.06
CA CYS A 45 -3.54 4.67 5.41
C CYS A 45 -3.15 3.61 6.43
N ALA A 46 -3.98 3.44 7.44
CA ALA A 46 -3.95 2.31 8.34
C ALA A 46 -5.11 1.36 8.04
N VAL A 47 -4.78 0.12 7.67
CA VAL A 47 -5.75 -0.97 7.57
C VAL A 47 -5.71 -1.76 8.86
N VAL A 48 -6.80 -1.67 9.60
CA VAL A 48 -6.99 -2.33 10.88
C VAL A 48 -7.74 -3.62 10.67
N THR A 49 -7.23 -4.71 11.22
CA THR A 49 -7.93 -5.99 11.28
C THR A 49 -8.06 -6.45 12.72
N ARG A 50 -9.27 -6.81 13.14
CA ARG A 50 -9.53 -7.45 14.43
C ARG A 50 -9.07 -8.91 14.38
N THR A 51 -8.02 -9.23 15.13
CA THR A 51 -7.43 -10.57 15.20
C THR A 51 -8.12 -11.41 16.27
N SER A 52 -8.49 -10.81 17.40
CA SER A 52 -9.29 -11.42 18.46
C SER A 52 -10.22 -10.37 19.09
N SER A 53 -10.99 -10.74 20.12
CA SER A 53 -11.80 -9.78 20.88
C SER A 53 -10.99 -8.69 21.59
N THR A 54 -9.69 -8.93 21.82
CA THR A 54 -8.81 -8.04 22.61
C THR A 54 -7.56 -7.58 21.85
N LEU A 55 -7.38 -8.01 20.61
CA LEU A 55 -6.19 -7.72 19.81
C LEU A 55 -6.58 -7.32 18.38
N PHE A 56 -6.04 -6.18 17.98
CA PHE A 56 -6.17 -5.62 16.64
C PHE A 56 -4.79 -5.37 16.06
N THR A 57 -4.67 -5.56 14.75
CA THR A 57 -3.43 -5.29 14.01
C THR A 57 -3.70 -4.18 13.00
N ALA A 58 -2.91 -3.12 13.05
CA ALA A 58 -2.88 -2.06 12.07
C ALA A 58 -1.69 -2.24 11.13
N ASN A 59 -1.98 -2.37 9.84
CA ASN A 59 -0.98 -2.29 8.78
C ASN A 59 -1.02 -0.87 8.20
N LEU A 60 0.01 -0.10 8.51
CA LEU A 60 0.21 1.26 8.02
C LEU A 60 0.91 1.18 6.67
N THR A 61 0.40 1.89 5.67
CA THR A 61 0.94 1.85 4.30
C THR A 61 1.01 3.24 3.70
N VAL A 62 1.80 3.40 2.64
CA VAL A 62 1.93 4.67 1.91
C VAL A 62 0.69 5.08 1.10
N ILE A 63 -0.41 4.31 1.15
CA ILE A 63 -1.67 4.65 0.45
C ILE A 63 -2.18 6.00 0.97
N PRO A 64 -2.43 7.00 0.10
CA PRO A 64 -2.92 8.31 0.53
C PRO A 64 -4.28 8.25 1.21
N LYS A 65 -4.60 9.27 2.01
CA LYS A 65 -5.86 9.35 2.77
C LYS A 65 -7.11 9.09 1.92
N GLY A 66 -7.18 9.68 0.72
CA GLY A 66 -8.34 9.52 -0.17
C GLY A 66 -8.51 8.10 -0.73
N GLY A 67 -7.45 7.29 -0.72
CA GLY A 67 -7.50 5.87 -1.05
C GLY A 67 -7.73 4.95 0.15
N CYS A 68 -7.80 5.50 1.37
CA CYS A 68 -7.89 4.72 2.60
C CYS A 68 -9.34 4.33 2.92
N ASN A 69 -9.92 3.46 2.11
CA ASN A 69 -11.28 2.97 2.29
C ASN A 69 -11.46 1.57 1.69
N GLN A 70 -12.52 0.90 2.12
CA GLN A 70 -12.85 -0.44 1.66
C GLN A 70 -13.03 -0.50 0.14
N ALA A 71 -13.77 0.45 -0.45
CA ALA A 71 -14.08 0.43 -1.87
C ALA A 71 -12.82 0.45 -2.75
N THR A 72 -11.79 1.20 -2.33
CA THR A 72 -10.52 1.32 -3.06
C THR A 72 -9.58 0.15 -2.81
N ILE A 73 -9.52 -0.34 -1.57
CA ILE A 73 -8.51 -1.34 -1.17
C ILE A 73 -9.00 -2.77 -1.42
N THR A 74 -10.26 -3.07 -1.11
CA THR A 74 -10.82 -4.42 -1.19
C THR A 74 -12.08 -4.52 -2.04
N GLY A 75 -12.72 -3.40 -2.41
CA GLY A 75 -14.02 -3.38 -3.06
C GLY A 75 -15.18 -3.31 -2.07
N SER A 76 -16.25 -2.60 -2.45
CA SER A 76 -17.46 -2.41 -1.63
C SER A 76 -18.39 -3.63 -1.63
N SER A 77 -18.14 -4.61 -2.51
CA SER A 77 -18.90 -5.84 -2.64
C SER A 77 -17.99 -6.97 -3.11
N LEU A 78 -18.46 -8.23 -3.02
CA LEU A 78 -17.74 -9.38 -3.57
C LEU A 78 -17.44 -9.18 -5.07
N ALA A 79 -18.39 -8.65 -5.85
CA ALA A 79 -18.18 -8.38 -7.27
C ALA A 79 -17.06 -7.35 -7.51
N ALA A 80 -17.05 -6.25 -6.75
CA ALA A 80 -15.98 -5.25 -6.84
C ALA A 80 -14.62 -5.84 -6.41
N ASN A 81 -14.59 -6.66 -5.35
CA ASN A 81 -13.41 -7.38 -4.92
C ASN A 81 -12.86 -8.32 -6.01
N THR A 82 -13.75 -9.05 -6.68
CA THR A 82 -13.40 -9.91 -7.80
C THR A 82 -12.75 -9.13 -8.92
N LEU A 83 -13.33 -7.98 -9.32
CA LEU A 83 -12.76 -7.12 -10.37
C LEU A 83 -11.38 -6.57 -9.99
N LEU A 84 -11.21 -6.08 -8.76
CA LEU A 84 -9.91 -5.59 -8.27
C LEU A 84 -8.85 -6.70 -8.29
N THR A 85 -9.22 -7.91 -7.84
CA THR A 85 -8.32 -9.06 -7.81
C THR A 85 -7.95 -9.51 -9.23
N GLN A 86 -8.92 -9.56 -10.14
CA GLN A 86 -8.67 -9.87 -11.56
C GLN A 86 -7.77 -8.83 -12.23
N ALA A 87 -7.93 -7.54 -11.91
CA ALA A 87 -7.05 -6.49 -12.41
C ALA A 87 -5.60 -6.66 -11.92
N ASN A 88 -5.40 -7.13 -10.69
CA ASN A 88 -4.06 -7.49 -10.19
C ASN A 88 -3.46 -8.70 -10.92
N TYR A 89 -4.27 -9.68 -11.30
CA TYR A 89 -3.81 -10.77 -12.16
C TYR A 89 -3.47 -10.29 -13.57
N ASP A 90 -4.21 -9.34 -14.13
CA ASP A 90 -3.90 -8.74 -15.44
C ASP A 90 -2.57 -7.95 -15.41
N ALA A 91 -2.33 -7.22 -14.32
CA ALA A 91 -1.05 -6.57 -14.07
C ALA A 91 0.09 -7.61 -13.92
N ALA A 92 -0.17 -8.73 -13.23
CA ALA A 92 0.81 -9.81 -13.09
C ALA A 92 1.12 -10.50 -14.42
N GLN A 93 0.13 -10.69 -15.30
CA GLN A 93 0.33 -11.25 -16.65
C GLN A 93 1.14 -10.31 -17.55
N THR A 94 0.85 -9.00 -17.46
CA THR A 94 1.63 -7.96 -18.14
C THR A 94 3.09 -7.99 -17.67
N LEU A 95 3.29 -8.07 -16.36
CA LEU A 95 4.61 -8.19 -15.75
C LEU A 95 5.32 -9.47 -16.19
N ALA A 96 4.64 -10.62 -16.16
CA ALA A 96 5.17 -11.91 -16.60
C ALA A 96 5.68 -11.84 -18.05
N THR A 97 4.95 -11.14 -18.92
CA THR A 97 5.36 -10.93 -20.31
C THR A 97 6.58 -10.02 -20.40
N SER A 98 6.61 -8.93 -19.64
CA SER A 98 7.78 -8.02 -19.63
C SER A 98 9.06 -8.67 -19.09
N LEU A 99 8.92 -9.65 -18.19
CA LEU A 99 10.04 -10.38 -17.58
C LEU A 99 10.40 -11.68 -18.33
N GLY A 100 9.74 -11.97 -19.45
CA GLY A 100 10.05 -13.15 -20.27
C GLY A 100 9.70 -14.49 -19.62
N CYS A 101 8.72 -14.51 -18.72
CA CYS A 101 8.28 -15.75 -18.07
C CYS A 101 7.64 -16.72 -19.06
N THR A 102 7.72 -18.01 -18.77
CA THR A 102 7.24 -19.10 -19.63
C THR A 102 5.72 -19.11 -19.82
N ALA A 103 5.26 -19.84 -20.83
CA ALA A 103 3.83 -20.03 -21.07
C ALA A 103 3.12 -20.70 -19.88
N ASN A 104 3.77 -21.62 -19.17
CA ASN A 104 3.20 -22.30 -18.00
C ASN A 104 2.88 -21.31 -16.87
N THR A 105 3.80 -20.39 -16.57
CA THR A 105 3.58 -19.32 -15.59
C THR A 105 2.40 -18.43 -15.98
N LYS A 106 2.31 -18.04 -17.25
CA LYS A 106 1.20 -17.21 -17.76
C LYS A 106 -0.14 -17.95 -17.68
N THR A 107 -0.17 -19.23 -18.05
CA THR A 107 -1.35 -20.09 -17.91
C THR A 107 -1.80 -20.22 -16.46
N ALA A 108 -0.86 -20.40 -15.52
CA ALA A 108 -1.17 -20.46 -14.09
C ALA A 108 -1.82 -19.16 -13.59
N LEU A 109 -1.34 -17.99 -14.03
CA LEU A 109 -1.96 -16.70 -13.72
C LEU A 109 -3.37 -16.57 -14.30
N THR A 110 -3.59 -17.02 -15.55
CA THR A 110 -4.92 -17.01 -16.17
C THR A 110 -5.90 -17.93 -15.44
N THR A 111 -5.47 -19.14 -15.09
CA THR A 111 -6.28 -20.08 -14.30
C THR A 111 -6.65 -19.48 -12.95
N ALA A 112 -5.68 -18.89 -12.25
CA ALA A 112 -5.91 -18.25 -10.96
C ALA A 112 -6.86 -17.04 -11.06
N LYS A 113 -6.72 -16.21 -12.10
CA LYS A 113 -7.65 -15.10 -12.42
C LYS A 113 -9.10 -15.59 -12.57
N ASN A 114 -9.28 -16.69 -13.30
CA ASN A 114 -10.61 -17.25 -13.58
C ASN A 114 -11.21 -17.96 -12.35
N ALA A 115 -10.39 -18.32 -11.36
CA ALA A 115 -10.82 -18.95 -10.12
C ALA A 115 -11.12 -17.96 -8.96
N VAL A 116 -10.96 -16.65 -9.17
CA VAL A 116 -11.20 -15.64 -8.13
C VAL A 116 -12.65 -15.72 -7.65
N ASN A 117 -12.84 -15.93 -6.34
CA ASN A 117 -14.14 -15.90 -5.65
C ASN A 117 -15.20 -16.82 -6.26
N THR A 118 -14.81 -17.92 -6.92
CA THR A 118 -15.75 -18.90 -7.49
C THR A 118 -16.23 -19.94 -6.48
N SER A 119 -15.69 -19.95 -5.26
CA SER A 119 -16.09 -20.89 -4.22
C SER A 119 -17.46 -20.55 -3.63
N ALA A 120 -18.20 -21.58 -3.17
CA ALA A 120 -19.49 -21.40 -2.51
C ALA A 120 -19.40 -20.59 -1.20
N THR A 121 -18.21 -20.48 -0.61
CA THR A 121 -17.93 -19.73 0.63
C THR A 121 -17.36 -18.33 0.39
N ALA A 122 -17.23 -17.90 -0.87
CA ALA A 122 -16.60 -16.62 -1.21
C ALA A 122 -17.34 -15.43 -0.57
N GLN A 123 -18.68 -15.43 -0.63
CA GLN A 123 -19.51 -14.37 -0.05
C GLN A 123 -19.32 -14.27 1.47
N SER A 124 -19.45 -15.38 2.20
CA SER A 124 -19.29 -15.38 3.67
C SER A 124 -17.88 -15.01 4.10
N THR A 125 -16.87 -15.37 3.31
CA THR A 125 -15.46 -14.97 3.54
C THR A 125 -15.29 -13.46 3.35
N PHE A 126 -15.85 -12.89 2.27
CA PHE A 126 -15.81 -11.46 2.03
C PHE A 126 -16.50 -10.67 3.15
N ASP A 127 -17.71 -11.09 3.54
CA ASP A 127 -18.48 -10.41 4.59
C ASP A 127 -17.77 -10.48 5.94
N THR A 128 -17.19 -11.63 6.28
CA THR A 128 -16.38 -11.80 7.51
C THR A 128 -15.16 -10.88 7.51
N ASN A 129 -14.47 -10.74 6.38
CA ASN A 129 -13.30 -9.89 6.28
C ASN A 129 -13.68 -8.40 6.34
N ALA A 130 -14.78 -8.00 5.70
CA ALA A 130 -15.30 -6.64 5.76
C ALA A 130 -15.75 -6.26 7.19
N GLU A 131 -16.35 -7.21 7.92
CA GLU A 131 -16.78 -7.03 9.30
C GLU A 131 -15.60 -6.76 10.24
N LYS A 132 -14.50 -7.51 10.09
CA LYS A 132 -13.30 -7.41 10.92
C LYS A 132 -12.35 -6.28 10.54
N THR A 133 -12.56 -5.63 9.40
CA THR A 133 -11.61 -4.66 8.85
C THR A 133 -12.14 -3.23 8.93
N ARG A 134 -11.27 -2.31 9.32
CA ARG A 134 -11.53 -0.88 9.35
C ARG A 134 -10.37 -0.12 8.72
N TYR A 135 -10.67 1.05 8.18
CA TYR A 135 -9.73 1.87 7.42
C TYR A 135 -9.65 3.24 8.07
N PHE A 136 -8.44 3.65 8.44
CA PHE A 136 -8.20 4.94 9.09
C PHE A 136 -7.19 5.74 8.27
N PRO A 137 -7.61 6.88 7.69
CA PRO A 137 -6.68 7.86 7.16
C PRO A 137 -5.79 8.36 8.31
N ILE A 138 -4.48 8.36 8.10
CA ILE A 138 -3.50 8.82 9.08
C ILE A 138 -2.66 9.95 8.49
N ALA A 139 -2.13 10.83 9.35
CA ALA A 139 -1.36 11.98 8.89
C ALA A 139 -0.01 11.59 8.29
N ASP A 140 0.70 10.65 8.91
CA ASP A 140 2.01 10.17 8.45
C ASP A 140 2.28 8.77 9.04
N LEU A 141 2.70 7.84 8.19
CA LEU A 141 3.04 6.47 8.57
C LEU A 141 4.15 6.39 9.62
N ARG A 142 5.15 7.26 9.53
CA ARG A 142 6.34 7.27 10.38
C ARG A 142 5.98 7.74 11.78
N VAL A 143 5.12 8.75 11.87
CA VAL A 143 4.60 9.27 13.14
C VAL A 143 3.69 8.24 13.78
N GLU A 144 2.74 7.71 13.02
CA GLU A 144 1.76 6.77 13.56
C GLU A 144 2.40 5.44 14.01
N GLY A 145 3.37 4.94 13.25
CA GLY A 145 4.08 3.69 13.55
C GLY A 145 5.33 3.87 14.41
N ILE A 146 5.58 5.05 15.00
CA ILE A 146 6.91 5.40 15.50
C ILE A 146 7.41 4.47 16.61
N VAL A 147 6.53 3.98 17.48
CA VAL A 147 6.90 3.05 18.55
C VAL A 147 7.42 1.74 17.96
N ALA A 148 6.62 1.11 17.08
CA ALA A 148 6.99 -0.14 16.42
C ALA A 148 8.23 0.02 15.53
N LEU A 149 8.34 1.12 14.78
CA LEU A 149 9.50 1.41 13.93
C LEU A 149 10.77 1.64 14.76
N ASN A 150 10.68 2.35 15.88
CA ASN A 150 11.82 2.54 16.79
C ASN A 150 12.26 1.21 17.39
N THR A 151 11.33 0.35 17.83
CA THR A 151 11.68 -0.99 18.31
C THR A 151 12.40 -1.80 17.24
N ALA A 152 11.96 -1.70 15.98
CA ALA A 152 12.52 -2.47 14.87
C ALA A 152 13.86 -1.91 14.35
N LEU A 153 14.06 -0.60 14.37
CA LEU A 153 15.21 0.08 13.75
C LEU A 153 16.28 0.56 14.75
N SER A 154 15.96 0.70 16.03
CA SER A 154 16.95 1.09 17.05
C SER A 154 18.12 0.11 17.19
N PRO A 155 17.96 -1.24 17.01
CA PRO A 155 19.11 -2.15 16.99
C PRO A 155 20.09 -1.90 15.84
N LEU A 156 19.63 -1.22 14.77
CA LEU A 156 20.46 -0.80 13.65
C LEU A 156 21.08 0.59 13.86
N GLY A 157 20.80 1.25 14.99
CA GLY A 157 21.34 2.55 15.37
C GLY A 157 20.53 3.75 14.86
N PHE A 158 19.27 3.57 14.46
CA PHE A 158 18.39 4.69 14.16
C PHE A 158 17.88 5.37 15.43
N SER A 159 17.95 6.70 15.46
CA SER A 159 17.18 7.52 16.39
C SER A 159 15.76 7.77 15.86
N GLN A 160 14.84 8.16 16.75
CA GLN A 160 13.47 8.51 16.37
C GLN A 160 13.41 9.59 15.29
N ALA A 161 14.24 10.64 15.40
CA ALA A 161 14.30 11.72 14.42
C ALA A 161 14.73 11.21 13.03
N GLU A 162 15.66 10.25 12.98
CA GLU A 162 16.10 9.65 11.73
C GLU A 162 15.02 8.75 11.11
N VAL A 163 14.25 8.01 11.92
CA VAL A 163 13.09 7.25 11.44
C VAL A 163 12.06 8.19 10.81
N LEU A 164 11.76 9.32 11.46
CA LEU A 164 10.85 10.35 10.94
C LEU A 164 11.39 11.04 9.68
N ALA A 165 12.71 11.03 9.47
CA ALA A 165 13.36 11.59 8.28
C ALA A 165 13.45 10.61 7.10
N LEU A 166 13.19 9.30 7.30
CA LEU A 166 13.19 8.32 6.21
C LEU A 166 12.15 8.69 5.15
N ASN A 167 12.50 8.45 3.88
CA ASN A 167 11.56 8.67 2.79
C ASN A 167 10.46 7.60 2.79
N LEU A 168 9.32 7.92 2.18
CA LEU A 168 8.28 6.93 1.94
C LEU A 168 8.43 6.32 0.55
N LEU A 169 8.11 5.03 0.42
CA LEU A 169 7.99 4.37 -0.87
C LEU A 169 6.91 5.07 -1.71
N SER A 170 7.10 5.14 -3.03
CA SER A 170 6.05 5.64 -3.92
C SER A 170 4.86 4.69 -3.94
N VAL A 171 3.65 5.25 -4.01
CA VAL A 171 2.39 4.49 -4.10
C VAL A 171 2.39 3.50 -5.28
N ASP A 172 2.96 3.88 -6.42
CA ASP A 172 3.01 3.00 -7.61
C ASP A 172 3.82 1.72 -7.34
N LEU A 173 4.96 1.84 -6.65
CA LEU A 173 5.74 0.68 -6.22
C LEU A 173 5.00 -0.14 -5.17
N LEU A 174 4.31 0.50 -4.21
CA LEU A 174 3.48 -0.25 -3.26
C LEU A 174 2.41 -1.08 -3.99
N LYS A 175 1.69 -0.48 -4.96
CA LYS A 175 0.67 -1.18 -5.76
C LYS A 175 1.24 -2.31 -6.60
N ALA A 176 2.51 -2.20 -7.03
CA ALA A 176 3.18 -3.25 -7.80
C ALA A 176 3.52 -4.51 -6.97
N LEU A 177 3.50 -4.43 -5.63
CA LEU A 177 3.79 -5.59 -4.78
C LEU A 177 2.80 -6.74 -4.98
N THR A 178 1.50 -6.47 -5.04
CA THR A 178 0.49 -7.54 -5.20
C THR A 178 0.65 -8.30 -6.52
N PRO A 179 0.77 -7.64 -7.70
CA PRO A 179 1.09 -8.33 -8.95
C PRO A 179 2.42 -9.09 -8.91
N ILE A 180 3.46 -8.55 -8.26
CA ILE A 180 4.75 -9.23 -8.08
C ILE A 180 4.57 -10.53 -7.28
N THR A 181 3.81 -10.49 -6.17
CA THR A 181 3.52 -11.68 -5.36
C THR A 181 2.77 -12.73 -6.16
N TYR A 182 1.72 -12.35 -6.90
CA TYR A 182 0.96 -13.27 -7.74
C TYR A 182 1.84 -13.93 -8.81
N LEU A 183 2.71 -13.15 -9.46
CA LEU A 183 3.67 -13.67 -10.43
C LEU A 183 4.66 -14.65 -9.78
N SER A 184 5.26 -14.29 -8.64
CA SER A 184 6.19 -15.16 -7.91
C SER A 184 5.55 -16.50 -7.53
N THR A 185 4.31 -16.48 -7.03
CA THR A 185 3.57 -17.70 -6.68
C THR A 185 3.32 -18.56 -7.92
N ALA A 186 2.85 -17.95 -9.02
CA ALA A 186 2.60 -18.67 -10.27
C ALA A 186 3.89 -19.27 -10.87
N ALA A 187 4.98 -18.50 -10.89
CA ALA A 187 6.28 -18.95 -11.38
C ALA A 187 6.84 -20.11 -10.53
N THR A 188 6.67 -20.04 -9.21
CA THR A 188 7.06 -21.13 -8.29
C THR A 188 6.27 -22.40 -8.58
N GLY A 189 4.94 -22.31 -8.69
CA GLY A 189 4.08 -23.47 -9.00
C GLY A 189 4.35 -24.05 -10.39
N ALA A 190 4.78 -23.23 -11.35
CA ALA A 190 5.16 -23.65 -12.69
C ALA A 190 6.60 -24.16 -12.82
N GLY A 191 7.43 -24.06 -11.78
CA GLY A 191 8.86 -24.42 -11.82
C GLY A 191 9.72 -23.48 -12.69
N ASP A 192 9.29 -22.23 -12.88
CA ASP A 192 9.93 -21.25 -13.77
C ASP A 192 11.05 -20.46 -13.06
N ALA A 193 12.20 -21.11 -12.91
CA ALA A 193 13.36 -20.53 -12.20
C ALA A 193 13.90 -19.24 -12.85
N ALA A 194 13.82 -19.12 -14.18
CA ALA A 194 14.25 -17.94 -14.90
C ALA A 194 13.35 -16.73 -14.59
N CYS A 195 12.02 -16.94 -14.58
CA CYS A 195 11.06 -15.92 -14.17
C CYS A 195 11.27 -15.50 -12.71
N LEU A 196 11.50 -16.44 -11.78
CA LEU A 196 11.78 -16.13 -10.37
C LEU A 196 13.06 -15.27 -10.22
N THR A 197 14.10 -15.57 -10.99
CA THR A 197 15.33 -14.77 -11.01
C THR A 197 15.06 -13.36 -11.54
N ALA A 198 14.29 -13.24 -12.63
CA ALA A 198 13.91 -11.94 -13.19
C ALA A 198 13.06 -11.11 -12.21
N VAL A 199 12.12 -11.74 -11.49
CA VAL A 199 11.33 -11.10 -10.44
C VAL A 199 12.23 -10.66 -9.29
N GLY A 200 13.16 -11.51 -8.83
CA GLY A 200 14.13 -11.15 -7.79
C GLY A 200 14.98 -9.94 -8.17
N ASN A 201 15.50 -9.90 -9.39
CA ASN A 201 16.26 -8.75 -9.92
C ASN A 201 15.41 -7.48 -9.97
N LYS A 202 14.14 -7.60 -10.36
CA LYS A 202 13.21 -6.47 -10.38
C LYS A 202 12.97 -5.94 -8.97
N ILE A 203 12.73 -6.81 -7.98
CA ILE A 203 12.53 -6.41 -6.58
C ILE A 203 13.78 -5.70 -6.05
N ALA A 204 14.96 -6.29 -6.27
CA ALA A 204 16.23 -5.69 -5.83
C ALA A 204 16.45 -4.29 -6.42
N THR A 205 16.01 -4.06 -7.66
CA THR A 205 16.13 -2.77 -8.34
C THR A 205 15.09 -1.75 -7.84
N ASP A 206 13.81 -2.14 -7.85
CA ASP A 206 12.70 -1.24 -7.56
C ASP A 206 12.62 -0.84 -6.08
N TYR A 207 12.98 -1.77 -5.18
CA TYR A 207 12.83 -1.60 -3.74
C TYR A 207 14.16 -1.38 -3.03
N ALA A 208 15.23 -1.03 -3.75
CA ALA A 208 16.53 -0.71 -3.18
C ALA A 208 16.42 0.30 -2.03
N GLY A 209 17.00 -0.05 -0.89
CA GLY A 209 17.02 0.72 0.35
C GLY A 209 15.67 0.82 1.08
N VAL A 210 14.65 0.06 0.68
CA VAL A 210 13.36 0.00 1.38
C VAL A 210 13.46 -1.03 2.49
N TYR A 211 13.23 -0.60 3.73
CA TYR A 211 13.17 -1.49 4.88
C TYR A 211 12.20 -2.66 4.63
N THR A 212 12.58 -3.87 5.03
CA THR A 212 11.88 -5.16 4.83
C THR A 212 11.70 -5.67 3.40
N TYR A 213 11.95 -4.86 2.36
CA TYR A 213 11.81 -5.28 0.96
C TYR A 213 13.15 -5.44 0.24
N ASP A 214 14.14 -4.63 0.57
CA ASP A 214 15.53 -4.85 0.16
C ASP A 214 16.22 -5.76 1.18
N GLN A 215 16.44 -7.01 0.80
CA GLN A 215 17.12 -8.01 1.65
C GLN A 215 18.56 -7.62 1.98
N THR A 216 19.17 -6.71 1.21
CA THR A 216 20.53 -6.22 1.46
C THR A 216 20.57 -4.98 2.35
N ALA A 217 19.42 -4.34 2.60
CA ALA A 217 19.28 -3.17 3.46
C ALA A 217 19.19 -3.56 4.94
N THR A 218 20.24 -4.22 5.43
CA THR A 218 20.35 -4.70 6.82
C THR A 218 21.11 -3.75 7.74
N THR A 219 21.53 -2.58 7.23
CA THR A 219 22.27 -1.59 7.99
C THR A 219 21.64 -0.22 7.84
N LYS A 220 21.89 0.66 8.83
CA LYS A 220 21.41 2.05 8.82
C LYS A 220 21.75 2.81 7.54
N ALA A 221 22.97 2.64 7.02
CA ALA A 221 23.42 3.34 5.81
C ALA A 221 22.67 2.92 4.54
N LYS A 222 22.09 1.70 4.51
CA LYS A 222 21.38 1.18 3.33
C LYS A 222 19.89 1.42 3.39
N ILE A 223 19.30 1.51 4.58
CA ILE A 223 17.87 1.80 4.76
C ILE A 223 17.64 3.29 4.54
N THR A 224 16.90 3.63 3.48
CA THR A 224 16.60 5.02 3.11
C THR A 224 15.10 5.28 2.96
N LYS A 225 14.28 4.22 2.94
CA LYS A 225 12.84 4.29 2.72
C LYS A 225 12.04 3.35 3.61
N LEU A 226 10.79 3.74 3.88
CA LEU A 226 9.77 2.91 4.51
C LEU A 226 8.58 2.76 3.55
N ALA A 227 8.01 1.57 3.47
CA ALA A 227 6.82 1.29 2.67
C ALA A 227 5.60 0.96 3.54
N GLN A 228 5.86 0.33 4.67
CA GLN A 228 4.85 -0.07 5.64
C GLN A 228 5.41 -0.02 7.06
N ALA A 229 4.50 0.03 8.02
CA ALA A 229 4.77 -0.28 9.42
C ALA A 229 3.61 -1.11 9.94
N GLN A 230 3.86 -1.96 10.93
CA GLN A 230 2.82 -2.72 11.59
C GLN A 230 2.81 -2.34 13.06
N CYS A 231 1.62 -2.08 13.58
CA CYS A 231 1.39 -1.88 15.00
C CYS A 231 0.17 -2.67 15.46
N THR A 232 0.04 -2.88 16.76
CA THR A 232 -1.06 -3.61 17.40
C THR A 232 -1.63 -2.77 18.54
N TYR A 233 -2.90 -3.01 18.89
CA TYR A 233 -3.54 -2.37 20.03
C TYR A 233 -4.68 -3.24 20.58
N GLY A 234 -5.30 -2.77 21.66
CA GLY A 234 -6.18 -3.54 22.53
C GLY A 234 -5.42 -4.11 23.73
N SER A 235 -6.15 -4.69 24.69
CA SER A 235 -5.57 -5.20 25.94
C SER A 235 -4.61 -6.38 25.77
N GLY A 236 -4.61 -7.02 24.59
CA GLY A 236 -3.64 -8.07 24.22
C GLY A 236 -2.38 -7.57 23.52
N ALA A 237 -2.23 -6.26 23.26
CA ALA A 237 -1.10 -5.73 22.50
C ALA A 237 0.14 -5.50 23.37
N ALA A 238 1.32 -5.80 22.82
CA ALA A 238 2.58 -5.44 23.45
C ALA A 238 2.80 -3.93 23.31
N VAL A 239 3.27 -3.28 24.39
CA VAL A 239 3.51 -1.83 24.41
C VAL A 239 4.50 -1.40 23.32
N THR A 240 5.48 -2.26 23.01
CA THR A 240 6.52 -2.06 22.00
C THR A 240 6.02 -2.09 20.56
N SER A 241 4.76 -2.43 20.33
CA SER A 241 4.16 -2.47 19.00
C SER A 241 2.95 -1.56 18.87
N THR A 242 2.72 -0.60 19.77
CA THR A 242 1.51 0.25 19.73
C THR A 242 1.56 1.31 18.63
N CYS A 243 0.39 1.68 18.11
CA CYS A 243 0.25 2.84 17.22
C CYS A 243 0.15 4.13 18.06
N ALA A 244 0.66 5.25 17.53
CA ALA A 244 0.75 6.50 18.28
C ALA A 244 -0.61 7.14 18.58
N THR A 245 -1.56 7.11 17.64
CA THR A 245 -2.87 7.78 17.78
C THR A 245 -4.05 6.83 17.62
N LEU A 246 -3.93 5.77 16.82
CA LEU A 246 -5.02 4.81 16.62
C LEU A 246 -5.35 4.01 17.88
N ASN A 247 -4.43 3.94 18.85
CA ASN A 247 -4.65 3.28 20.13
C ASN A 247 -5.83 3.88 20.94
N THR A 248 -6.22 5.14 20.71
CA THR A 248 -7.34 5.76 21.45
C THR A 248 -8.71 5.44 20.86
N GLN A 249 -8.76 4.75 19.72
CA GLN A 249 -10.00 4.45 18.99
C GLN A 249 -10.57 3.06 19.34
N PHE A 250 -9.90 2.28 20.19
CA PHE A 250 -10.16 0.86 20.48
C PHE A 250 -9.84 0.50 21.93
#